data_AF-A0AAW8EW58-F1
#
_entry.id   AF-A0AAW8EW58-F1
#
_cell.length_a   1.000
_cell.length_b   1.000
_cell.length_c   1.000
_cell.angle_alpha   90.00
_cell.angle_beta   90.00
_cell.angle_gamma   90.00
#
_symmetry.space_group_name_H-M   'P 1'
#
loop_
_entity.id
_entity.type
_entity.pdbx_description
1 polymer ?
#
loop_
_entity_poly.entity_id
_entity_poly.type
_entity_poly.pdbx_seq_one_letter_code
_entity_poly.pdbx_strand_id
1 'polypeptide(L)' 'MGLFQQRSEEEENQWVLPSEPLARSEADLLDEVPSVDSLALGLGNPITSIVFPVAPVLQDTEGTETGEPEE' A
#
# COMPACT_ATOMS: atom_id res chain seq x y z
N MET A 1 -43.52 -12.97 35.47
CA MET A 1 -43.15 -12.57 34.09
C MET A 1 -42.93 -11.06 34.12
N GLY A 2 -41.70 -10.60 33.87
CA GLY A 2 -41.38 -9.18 33.94
C GLY A 2 -42.01 -8.40 32.79
N LEU A 3 -42.60 -7.24 33.09
CA LEU A 3 -43.02 -6.26 32.09
C LEU A 3 -41.78 -5.46 31.69
N PHE A 4 -41.30 -5.65 30.47
CA PHE A 4 -40.23 -4.83 29.91
C PHE A 4 -40.82 -3.49 29.48
N GLN A 5 -40.25 -2.39 29.96
CA GLN A 5 -40.59 -1.03 29.53
C GLN A 5 -39.59 -0.60 28.48
N GLN A 6 -40.09 -0.15 27.32
CA GLN A 6 -39.28 0.47 26.27
C GLN A 6 -38.85 1.85 26.75
N ARG A 7 -37.56 2.16 26.66
CA ARG A 7 -37.05 3.50 26.99
C ARG A 7 -37.46 4.48 25.91
N SER A 8 -37.54 5.76 26.26
CA SER A 8 -37.83 6.81 25.28
C SER A 8 -36.67 6.96 24.30
N GLU A 9 -36.94 7.30 23.03
CA GLU A 9 -35.92 7.39 21.96
C GLU A 9 -34.78 8.37 22.31
N GLU A 10 -35.05 9.37 23.16
CA GLU A 10 -34.08 10.33 23.68
C GLU A 10 -33.10 9.70 24.68
N GLU A 11 -33.54 8.71 25.47
CA GLU A 11 -32.70 7.97 26.42
C GLU A 11 -31.89 6.84 25.76
N GLU A 12 -32.33 6.36 24.59
CA GLU A 12 -31.61 5.35 23.80
C GLU A 12 -30.31 5.91 23.21
N ASN A 13 -30.31 7.19 22.83
CA ASN A 13 -29.15 7.90 22.27
C ASN A 13 -28.15 8.41 23.31
N GLN A 14 -28.39 8.18 24.61
CA GLN A 14 -27.50 8.68 25.67
C GLN A 14 -26.18 7.89 25.77
N TRP A 15 -26.06 6.76 25.07
CA TRP A 15 -24.84 5.96 24.98
C TRP A 15 -23.89 6.51 23.92
N VAL A 16 -23.38 7.72 24.16
CA VAL A 16 -22.29 8.28 23.36
C VAL A 16 -20.99 7.63 23.85
N LEU A 17 -20.32 6.86 22.98
CA LEU A 17 -18.99 6.34 23.27
C LEU A 17 -18.03 7.52 23.51
N PRO A 18 -17.07 7.41 24.45
CA PRO A 18 -16.03 8.42 24.59
C PRO A 18 -15.20 8.45 23.30
N SER A 19 -15.57 9.34 22.38
CA SER A 19 -14.87 9.55 21.12
C SER A 19 -13.73 10.54 21.33
N GLU A 20 -12.66 10.35 20.57
CA GLU A 20 -11.56 11.30 20.52
C GLU A 20 -12.06 12.64 19.95
N PRO A 21 -11.58 13.79 20.47
CA PRO A 21 -11.97 15.10 19.95
C PRO A 21 -11.64 15.23 18.46
N LEU A 22 -12.58 15.76 17.68
CA LEU A 22 -12.45 16.01 16.24
C LEU A 22 -11.33 17.03 15.89
N ALA A 23 -10.76 17.69 16.90
CA ALA A 23 -9.71 18.68 16.72
C ALA A 23 -8.42 17.98 16.25
N ARG A 24 -8.11 18.10 14.96
CA ARG A 24 -6.83 17.70 14.39
C ARG A 24 -5.81 18.79 14.70
N SER A 25 -4.70 18.44 15.33
CA SER A 25 -3.61 19.38 15.59
C SER A 25 -2.89 19.69 14.28
N GLU A 26 -2.27 20.87 14.17
CA GLU A 26 -1.36 21.18 13.04
C GLU A 26 -0.21 20.17 12.96
N ALA A 27 0.17 19.56 14.09
CA ALA A 27 1.15 18.48 14.14
C ALA A 27 0.69 17.18 13.43
N ASP A 28 -0.63 17.00 13.25
CA ASP A 28 -1.22 15.83 12.59
C ASP A 28 -1.43 16.09 11.08
N LEU A 29 -1.15 17.30 10.60
CA LEU A 29 -1.27 17.67 9.19
C LEU A 29 0.11 17.62 8.53
N LEU A 30 0.16 16.97 7.37
CA LEU A 30 1.33 17.05 6.50
C LEU A 30 1.36 18.44 5.85
N ASP A 31 2.56 19.00 5.76
CA ASP A 31 2.79 20.30 5.12
C ASP A 31 2.46 20.26 3.63
N GLU A 32 2.31 21.43 3.00
CA GLU A 32 1.90 21.53 1.59
C GLU A 32 2.84 20.72 0.68
N VAL A 33 2.26 19.93 -0.22
CA VAL A 33 3.04 19.12 -1.17
C VAL A 33 3.82 20.07 -2.06
N PRO A 34 5.16 19.96 -2.11
CA PRO A 34 5.96 20.86 -2.92
C PRO A 34 5.57 20.71 -4.40
N SER A 35 5.44 21.83 -5.11
CA SER A 35 4.98 21.90 -6.50
C SER A 35 6.01 21.40 -7.53
N VAL A 36 6.79 20.38 -7.17
CA VAL A 36 7.82 19.81 -8.04
C VAL A 36 7.14 18.89 -9.04
N ASP A 37 7.45 19.06 -10.33
CA ASP A 37 7.02 18.16 -11.39
C ASP A 37 7.50 16.74 -11.07
N SER A 38 6.58 15.79 -10.94
CA SER A 38 6.86 14.38 -10.61
C SER A 38 7.81 13.71 -11.61
N LEU A 39 7.92 14.25 -12.83
CA LEU A 39 8.84 13.78 -13.86
C LEU A 39 10.22 14.46 -13.79
N ALA A 40 10.33 15.59 -13.11
CA ALA A 40 11.58 16.25 -12.82
C ALA A 40 12.22 15.56 -11.62
N LEU A 41 12.86 14.42 -11.86
CA LEU A 41 13.54 13.58 -10.87
C LEU A 41 14.69 14.28 -10.09
N GLY A 42 14.79 15.62 -10.08
CA GLY A 42 15.86 16.38 -9.44
C GLY A 42 17.25 16.14 -10.06
N LEU A 43 17.32 15.27 -11.07
CA LEU A 43 18.50 14.98 -11.85
C LEU A 43 18.62 16.12 -12.87
N GLY A 44 19.38 17.17 -12.54
CA GLY A 44 19.72 18.28 -13.43
C GLY A 44 20.49 17.88 -14.70
N ASN A 45 20.47 16.60 -15.08
CA ASN A 45 21.12 16.01 -16.24
C ASN A 45 20.07 15.37 -17.16
N PRO A 46 20.23 15.49 -18.49
CA PRO A 46 19.39 14.75 -19.43
C PRO A 46 19.48 13.25 -19.15
N ILE A 47 18.35 12.55 -19.23
CA ILE A 47 18.26 11.09 -19.06
C ILE A 47 19.21 10.42 -20.05
N THR A 48 20.37 9.96 -19.57
CA THR A 48 21.34 9.21 -20.38
C THR A 48 20.97 7.73 -20.36
N SER A 49 20.38 7.24 -21.44
CA SER A 49 20.11 5.81 -21.63
C SER A 49 21.40 5.09 -22.02
N ILE A 50 21.81 4.10 -21.22
CA ILE A 50 22.98 3.26 -21.50
C ILE A 50 22.47 1.89 -21.95
N VAL A 51 22.89 1.47 -23.14
CA VAL A 51 22.54 0.15 -23.71
C VAL A 51 23.71 -0.80 -23.46
N PHE A 52 23.46 -1.88 -22.72
CA PHE A 52 24.41 -2.98 -22.59
C PHE A 52 24.09 -4.07 -23.61
N PRO A 53 25.02 -4.44 -24.50
CA PRO A 53 24.80 -5.55 -25.42
C PRO A 53 24.71 -6.86 -24.62
N VAL A 54 23.59 -7.56 -24.75
CA VAL A 54 23.40 -8.89 -24.16
C VAL A 54 23.97 -9.91 -25.12
N ALA A 55 24.90 -10.75 -24.64
CA ALA A 55 25.40 -11.87 -25.42
C ALA A 55 24.27 -12.89 -25.65
N PRO A 56 24.19 -13.52 -26.85
CA PRO A 56 23.19 -14.55 -27.10
C PRO A 56 23.39 -15.72 -26.13
N VAL A 57 22.31 -16.17 -25.50
CA VAL A 57 22.32 -17.41 -24.72
C VAL A 57 22.51 -18.56 -25.68
N LEU A 58 23.65 -19.23 -25.63
CA LEU A 58 23.86 -20.49 -26.33
C LEU A 58 22.91 -21.51 -25.70
N GLN A 59 21.98 -22.02 -26.49
CA GLN A 59 21.17 -23.17 -26.08
C GLN A 59 22.10 -24.39 -26.17
N ASP A 60 22.56 -24.87 -25.01
CA ASP A 60 23.18 -26.19 -24.94
C ASP A 60 22.09 -27.21 -25.31
N THR A 61 22.15 -27.68 -26.55
CA THR A 61 21.41 -28.86 -26.97
C THR A 61 22.07 -30.09 -26.33
N GLU A 62 21.23 -30.95 -25.72
CA GLU A 62 21.50 -32.29 -25.15
C GLU A 62 21.91 -32.30 -23.65
N GLY A 63 21.23 -32.98 -22.73
CA GLY A 63 20.16 -33.98 -22.84
C GLY A 63 19.31 -34.03 -21.56
N THR A 64 18.03 -34.32 -21.75
CA THR A 64 17.12 -34.74 -20.68
C THR A 64 17.55 -36.09 -20.14
N GLU A 65 18.18 -36.14 -18.96
CA GLU A 65 18.21 -37.35 -18.15
C GLU A 65 17.23 -37.18 -16.99
N THR A 66 15.97 -37.50 -17.25
CA THR A 66 14.98 -37.72 -16.19
C THR A 66 15.24 -39.12 -15.65
N GLY A 67 16.04 -39.24 -14.60
CA GLY A 67 16.21 -40.51 -13.89
C GLY A 67 14.89 -40.91 -13.23
N GLU A 68 14.24 -41.96 -13.73
CA GLU A 68 13.15 -42.64 -13.02
C GLU A 68 13.71 -43.34 -11.76
N PRO A 69 13.03 -43.30 -10.60
CA PRO A 69 13.49 -44.02 -9.41
C PRO A 69 13.30 -45.53 -9.59
N GLU A 70 14.34 -46.32 -9.27
CA GLU A 70 14.28 -47.79 -9.29
C GLU A 70 13.34 -48.33 -8.20
N GLU A 71 12.54 -49.36 -8.54
CA GLU A 71 11.61 -50.07 -7.64
C GLU A 71 12.29 -50.88 -6.54
#